data_AF-A0A656A5Z6-F1
#
_entry.id   AF-A0A656A5Z6-F1
#
_cell.length_a   1.000
_cell.length_b   1.000
_cell.length_c   1.000
_cell.angle_alpha   90.00
_cell.angle_beta   90.00
_cell.angle_gamma   90.00
#
_symmetry.space_group_name_H-M   'P 1'
#
loop_
_entity.id
_entity.type
_entity.pdbx_description
1 polymer ?
#
loop_
_entity_poly.entity_id
_entity_poly.type
_entity_poly.pdbx_seq_one_letter_code
_entity_poly.pdbx_strand_id
1 'polypeptide(L)'
;MPWYQQVLDYFWHLTLPTLAMVIGGFATLSMLTKNSFLDEINKQYVVTARAKGLDERRILYKHVFRNAMLIIIAGFPSAFISIFFTGSMLIEVMFSLEGIGLLGFEATIQRDYPLVFSSLYIMTLLGLLLSIISDLTYMWVDPRIDFEAR
;
A
#
# COMPACT_ATOMS: atom_id res chain seq x y z
N MET A 1 -13.05 22.73 -24.92
CA MET A 1 -11.58 22.90 -24.82
C MET A 1 -10.91 21.76 -25.58
N PRO A 2 -9.76 21.98 -26.23
CA PRO A 2 -8.97 20.90 -26.81
C PRO A 2 -8.56 19.89 -25.73
N TRP A 3 -8.59 18.60 -26.06
CA TRP A 3 -8.38 17.47 -25.12
C TRP A 3 -7.09 17.58 -24.28
N TYR A 4 -6.02 18.16 -24.82
CA TYR A 4 -4.76 18.35 -24.11
C TYR A 4 -4.87 19.33 -22.93
N GLN A 5 -5.69 20.38 -23.06
CA GLN A 5 -5.90 21.35 -21.97
C GLN A 5 -6.74 20.74 -20.85
N GLN A 6 -7.70 19.87 -21.17
CA GLN A 6 -8.48 19.15 -20.16
C GLN A 6 -7.59 18.21 -19.35
N VAL A 7 -6.68 17.48 -19.99
CA VAL A 7 -5.72 16.60 -19.29
C VAL A 7 -4.85 17.41 -18.34
N LEU A 8 -4.32 18.55 -18.78
CA LEU A 8 -3.48 19.41 -17.94
C LEU A 8 -4.24 19.94 -16.71
N ASP A 9 -5.51 20.31 -16.90
CA ASP A 9 -6.38 20.81 -15.85
C ASP A 9 -6.71 19.72 -14.82
N TYR A 10 -6.98 18.49 -15.26
CA TYR A 10 -7.16 17.33 -14.37
C TYR A 10 -5.91 17.03 -13.54
N PHE A 11 -4.71 17.05 -14.15
CA PHE A 11 -3.48 16.86 -13.41
C PHE A 11 -3.27 17.94 -12.34
N TRP A 12 -3.56 19.20 -12.66
CA TRP A 12 -3.45 20.30 -11.71
C TRP A 12 -4.38 20.09 -10.50
N HIS A 13 -5.64 19.75 -10.73
CA HIS A 13 -6.61 19.51 -9.66
C HIS A 13 -6.31 18.25 -8.83
N LEU A 14 -5.69 17.23 -9.43
CA LEU A 14 -5.30 16.01 -8.72
C LEU A 14 -3.99 16.15 -7.91
N THR A 15 -3.15 17.14 -8.17
CA THR A 15 -1.85 17.27 -7.49
C THR A 15 -1.97 17.43 -5.97
N LEU A 16 -2.87 18.29 -5.49
CA LEU A 16 -3.04 18.55 -4.06
C LEU A 16 -3.63 17.36 -3.28
N PRO A 17 -4.74 16.72 -3.73
CA PRO A 17 -5.27 15.52 -3.10
C PRO A 17 -4.28 14.36 -3.08
N THR A 18 -3.55 14.14 -4.18
CA THR A 18 -2.57 13.05 -4.27
C THR A 18 -1.37 13.28 -3.37
N LEU A 19 -0.84 14.52 -3.30
CA LEU A 19 0.23 14.86 -2.36
C LEU A 19 -0.22 14.68 -0.91
N ALA A 20 -1.45 15.08 -0.57
CA ALA A 20 -2.01 14.87 0.76
C ALA A 20 -2.11 13.36 1.11
N MET A 21 -2.59 12.52 0.19
CA MET A 21 -2.59 11.06 0.36
C MET A 21 -1.19 10.50 0.59
N VAL A 22 -0.22 10.92 -0.23
CA VAL A 22 1.16 10.44 -0.15
C VAL A 22 1.78 10.81 1.20
N ILE A 23 1.64 12.06 1.63
CA ILE A 23 2.19 12.53 2.92
C ILE A 23 1.57 11.77 4.09
N GLY A 24 0.26 11.48 4.04
CA GLY A 24 -0.44 10.73 5.08
C GLY A 24 0.10 9.31 5.28
N GLY A 25 0.46 8.61 4.20
CA GLY A 25 1.05 7.27 4.25
C GLY A 25 2.58 7.25 4.42
N PHE A 26 3.27 8.34 4.08
CA PHE A 26 4.73 8.39 3.99
C PHE A 26 5.43 8.13 5.32
N ALA A 27 4.96 8.76 6.41
CA ALA A 27 5.57 8.60 7.73
C ALA A 27 5.54 7.14 8.19
N THR A 28 4.38 6.49 8.07
CA THR A 28 4.18 5.08 8.44
C THR A 28 5.02 4.16 7.56
N LEU A 29 5.00 4.35 6.24
CA LEU A 29 5.77 3.52 5.31
C LEU A 29 7.28 3.66 5.54
N SER A 30 7.77 4.88 5.80
CA SER A 30 9.18 5.13 6.09
C SER A 30 9.61 4.49 7.42
N MET A 31 8.78 4.58 8.47
CA MET A 31 9.05 3.92 9.75
C MET A 31 9.04 2.40 9.60
N LEU A 32 8.04 1.84 8.90
CA LEU A 32 7.94 0.41 8.64
C LEU A 32 9.18 -0.09 7.89
N THR A 33 9.56 0.60 6.82
CA THR A 33 10.76 0.27 6.03
C THR A 33 12.01 0.30 6.91
N LYS A 34 12.20 1.37 7.70
CA LYS A 34 13.36 1.47 8.60
C LYS A 34 13.40 0.32 9.61
N ASN A 35 12.26 -0.01 10.22
CA ASN A 35 12.17 -1.08 11.22
C ASN A 35 12.45 -2.45 10.59
N SER A 36 11.85 -2.76 9.43
CA SER A 36 12.09 -4.02 8.72
C SER A 36 13.55 -4.21 8.34
N PHE A 37 14.25 -3.14 7.94
CA PHE A 37 15.69 -3.23 7.66
C PHE A 37 16.52 -3.46 8.92
N LEU A 38 16.20 -2.79 10.03
CA LEU A 38 16.90 -2.99 11.31
C LEU A 38 16.70 -4.41 11.83
N ASP A 39 15.50 -4.97 11.71
CA ASP A 39 15.19 -6.34 12.11
C ASP A 39 15.97 -7.35 11.27
N GLU A 40 16.10 -7.13 9.96
CA GLU A 40 16.83 -8.01 9.06
C GLU A 40 18.36 -7.96 9.27
N ILE A 41 18.93 -6.79 9.55
CA ILE A 41 20.38 -6.62 9.78
C ILE A 41 20.86 -7.42 11.00
N ASN A 42 20.01 -7.58 12.03
CA ASN A 42 20.36 -8.26 13.28
C ASN A 42 20.23 -9.79 13.21
N LYS A 43 19.81 -10.36 12.07
CA LYS A 43 19.61 -11.82 11.94
C LYS A 43 20.93 -12.58 11.71
N GLN A 44 20.95 -13.84 12.14
CA GLN A 44 22.13 -14.71 12.09
C GLN A 44 22.68 -14.93 10.67
N TYR A 45 21.83 -14.89 9.64
CA TYR A 45 22.29 -15.05 8.26
C TYR A 45 23.17 -13.87 7.79
N VAL A 46 22.96 -12.67 8.34
CA VAL A 46 23.80 -11.47 8.07
C VAL A 46 25.15 -11.61 8.73
N VAL A 47 25.18 -12.04 10.00
CA VAL A 47 26.43 -12.32 10.75
C VAL A 47 27.26 -13.37 10.02
N THR A 48 26.61 -14.43 9.53
CA THR A 48 27.28 -15.49 8.76
C THR A 48 27.80 -14.99 7.42
N ALA A 49 27.05 -14.12 6.73
CA ALA A 49 27.49 -13.52 5.47
C ALA A 49 28.71 -12.59 5.68
N ARG A 50 28.71 -11.82 6.77
CA ARG A 50 29.86 -10.99 7.17
C ARG A 50 31.08 -11.85 7.53
N ALA A 51 30.90 -12.95 8.25
CA ALA A 51 31.97 -13.90 8.56
C ALA A 51 32.57 -14.57 7.31
N LYS A 52 31.80 -14.71 6.23
CA LYS A 52 32.28 -15.19 4.92
C LYS A 52 33.05 -14.12 4.11
N GLY A 53 33.20 -12.90 4.62
CA GLY A 53 33.93 -11.81 3.95
C GLY A 53 33.18 -11.16 2.79
N LEU A 54 31.84 -11.27 2.74
CA LEU A 54 31.03 -10.60 1.74
C LEU A 54 31.01 -9.08 1.98
N ASP A 55 31.10 -8.31 0.90
CA ASP A 55 30.98 -6.85 0.93
C ASP A 55 29.61 -6.40 1.49
N GLU A 56 29.61 -5.37 2.33
CA GLU A 56 28.40 -4.92 3.04
C GLU A 56 27.31 -4.47 2.06
N ARG A 57 27.67 -3.86 0.91
CA ARG A 57 26.67 -3.48 -0.11
C ARG A 57 25.99 -4.71 -0.71
N ARG A 58 26.75 -5.79 -0.94
CA ARG A 58 26.19 -7.03 -1.47
C ARG A 58 25.25 -7.70 -0.46
N ILE A 59 25.58 -7.67 0.83
CA ILE A 59 24.70 -8.17 1.89
C ILE A 59 23.42 -7.34 1.97
N LEU A 60 23.53 -6.01 1.93
CA LEU A 60 22.39 -5.09 1.99
C LEU A 60 21.42 -5.32 0.82
N TYR A 61 21.89 -5.25 -0.42
CA TYR A 61 21.02 -5.32 -1.60
C TYR A 61 20.51 -6.74 -1.91
N LYS A 62 21.31 -7.78 -1.65
CA LYS A 62 20.95 -9.15 -2.06
C LYS A 62 20.26 -9.96 -0.98
N HIS A 63 20.59 -9.71 0.30
CA HIS A 63 20.04 -10.48 1.42
C HIS A 63 19.03 -9.66 2.21
N VAL A 64 19.45 -8.51 2.78
CA VAL A 64 18.60 -7.70 3.66
C VAL A 64 17.44 -7.07 2.91
N PHE A 65 17.69 -6.44 1.75
CA PHE A 65 16.65 -5.74 0.97
C PHE A 65 15.54 -6.69 0.50
N ARG A 66 15.90 -7.84 -0.09
CA ARG A 66 14.90 -8.81 -0.55
C ARG A 66 14.04 -9.31 0.60
N ASN A 67 14.64 -9.58 1.77
CA ASN A 67 13.88 -10.09 2.92
C ASN A 67 13.05 -9.00 3.63
N ALA A 68 13.58 -7.79 3.75
CA ALA A 68 12.86 -6.65 4.34
C ALA A 68 11.67 -6.23 3.48
N MET A 69 11.80 -6.28 2.15
CA MET A 69 10.70 -5.99 1.21
C MET A 69 9.52 -6.97 1.37
N LEU A 70 9.78 -8.21 1.76
CA LEU A 70 8.71 -9.18 2.04
C LEU A 70 7.83 -8.77 3.23
N ILE A 71 8.32 -7.98 4.19
CA ILE A 71 7.46 -7.47 5.27
C ILE A 71 6.60 -6.32 4.77
N ILE A 72 7.15 -5.49 3.89
CA ILE A 72 6.48 -4.29 3.35
C ILE A 72 5.36 -4.68 2.39
N ILE A 73 5.58 -5.67 1.52
CA ILE A 73 4.53 -6.20 0.63
C ILE A 73 3.38 -6.82 1.48
N ALA A 74 3.68 -7.20 2.74
CA ALA A 74 2.87 -7.84 3.81
C ALA A 74 1.73 -6.96 4.20
N GLY A 75 2.18 -5.78 4.60
CA GLY A 75 1.32 -4.70 4.99
C GLY A 75 0.66 -4.01 3.82
N PHE A 76 0.98 -4.33 2.56
CA PHE A 76 0.43 -3.56 1.44
C PHE A 76 -1.10 -3.67 1.34
N PRO A 77 -1.73 -4.87 1.36
CA PRO A 77 -3.19 -4.97 1.32
C PRO A 77 -3.86 -4.25 2.50
N SER A 78 -3.34 -4.42 3.71
CA SER A 78 -3.92 -3.81 4.91
C SER A 78 -3.75 -2.30 4.95
N ALA A 79 -2.58 -1.79 4.53
CA ALA A 79 -2.32 -0.36 4.40
C ALA A 79 -3.20 0.26 3.30
N PHE A 80 -3.38 -0.44 2.17
CA PHE A 80 -4.23 0.01 1.08
C PHE A 80 -5.69 0.13 1.52
N ILE A 81 -6.23 -0.90 2.18
CA ILE A 81 -7.58 -0.86 2.75
C ILE A 81 -7.72 0.30 3.74
N SER A 82 -6.74 0.49 4.63
CA SER A 82 -6.77 1.58 5.62
C SER A 82 -6.77 2.98 4.98
N ILE A 83 -5.97 3.17 3.93
CA ILE A 83 -5.90 4.43 3.19
C ILE A 83 -7.23 4.69 2.46
N PHE A 84 -7.83 3.69 1.83
CA PHE A 84 -9.08 3.86 1.10
C PHE A 84 -10.30 4.04 2.00
N PHE A 85 -10.40 3.32 3.12
CA PHE A 85 -11.53 3.43 4.04
C PHE A 85 -11.47 4.71 4.89
N THR A 86 -10.30 5.05 5.41
CA THR A 86 -10.17 6.15 6.39
C THR A 86 -9.58 7.41 5.77
N GLY A 87 -8.57 7.26 4.91
CA GLY A 87 -7.85 8.38 4.30
C GLY A 87 -8.60 9.02 3.13
N SER A 88 -9.27 8.21 2.30
CA SER A 88 -9.97 8.69 1.09
C SER A 88 -11.13 9.60 1.45
N MET A 89 -11.96 9.24 2.44
CA MET A 89 -13.11 10.05 2.85
C MET A 89 -12.69 11.47 3.31
N LEU A 90 -11.69 11.59 4.19
CA LEU A 90 -11.24 12.89 4.69
C LEU A 90 -10.71 13.78 3.56
N ILE A 91 -9.93 13.19 2.65
CA ILE A 91 -9.35 13.91 1.50
C ILE A 91 -10.46 14.28 0.51
N GLU A 92 -11.42 13.40 0.26
CA GLU A 92 -12.60 13.66 -0.57
C GLU A 92 -13.42 14.83 -0.04
N VAL A 93 -13.67 14.89 1.28
CA VAL A 93 -14.37 16.01 1.92
C VAL A 93 -13.55 17.30 1.83
N MET A 94 -12.26 17.27 2.16
CA MET A 94 -11.41 18.47 2.18
C MET A 94 -11.21 19.09 0.78
N PHE A 95 -11.14 18.26 -0.26
CA PHE A 95 -10.95 18.69 -1.64
C PHE A 95 -12.23 18.70 -2.47
N SER A 96 -13.40 18.46 -1.86
CA SER A 96 -14.71 18.42 -2.55
C SER A 96 -14.71 17.47 -3.75
N LEU A 97 -14.12 16.28 -3.57
CA LEU A 97 -14.10 15.22 -4.58
C LEU A 97 -15.26 14.25 -4.34
N GLU A 98 -15.94 13.86 -5.41
CA GLU A 98 -16.98 12.84 -5.39
C GLU A 98 -16.35 11.45 -5.50
N GLY A 99 -15.99 10.87 -4.35
CA GLY A 99 -15.42 9.52 -4.29
C GLY A 99 -16.33 8.51 -3.60
N ILE A 100 -15.95 7.24 -3.73
CA ILE A 100 -16.73 6.12 -3.17
C ILE A 100 -16.72 6.14 -1.63
N GLY A 101 -15.68 6.71 -1.00
CA GLY A 101 -15.61 6.85 0.45
C GLY A 101 -16.66 7.81 0.99
N LEU A 102 -16.77 9.00 0.40
CA LEU A 102 -17.78 10.00 0.70
C LEU A 102 -19.19 9.48 0.39
N LEU A 103 -19.38 8.86 -0.77
CA LEU A 103 -20.67 8.27 -1.17
C LEU A 103 -21.16 7.21 -0.18
N GLY A 104 -20.28 6.32 0.28
CA GLY A 104 -20.63 5.31 1.29
C GLY A 104 -21.01 5.94 2.64
N PHE A 105 -20.31 7.01 3.03
CA PHE A 105 -20.61 7.75 4.26
C PHE A 105 -21.97 8.46 4.17
N GLU A 106 -22.23 9.20 3.08
CA GLU A 106 -23.49 9.90 2.87
C GLU A 106 -24.67 8.93 2.80
N ALA A 107 -24.52 7.80 2.11
CA ALA A 107 -25.53 6.75 2.05
C ALA A 107 -25.87 6.18 3.45
N THR A 108 -24.87 6.10 4.34
CA THR A 108 -25.08 5.67 5.73
C THR A 108 -25.91 6.68 6.51
N ILE A 109 -25.62 7.97 6.36
CA ILE A 109 -26.38 9.06 6.99
C ILE A 109 -27.82 9.13 6.46
N GLN A 110 -27.99 8.97 5.15
CA GLN A 110 -29.30 8.97 4.48
C GLN A 110 -30.09 7.67 4.68
N ARG A 111 -29.49 6.66 5.33
CA ARG A 111 -30.06 5.32 5.53
C ARG A 111 -30.45 4.64 4.21
N ASP A 112 -29.70 4.93 3.15
CA ASP A 112 -29.82 4.23 1.87
C ASP A 112 -29.07 2.90 1.95
N TYR A 113 -29.72 1.90 2.55
CA TYR A 113 -29.14 0.58 2.74
C TYR A 113 -28.64 -0.06 1.42
N PRO A 114 -29.36 0.02 0.28
CA PRO A 114 -28.85 -0.46 -1.00
C PRO A 114 -27.50 0.15 -1.40
N LEU A 115 -27.33 1.47 -1.28
CA LEU A 115 -26.05 2.13 -1.60
C LEU A 115 -24.94 1.77 -0.61
N VAL A 116 -25.26 1.66 0.68
CA VAL A 116 -24.30 1.22 1.71
C VAL A 116 -23.81 -0.19 1.41
N PHE A 117 -24.69 -1.15 1.14
CA PHE A 117 -24.26 -2.52 0.83
C PHE A 117 -23.50 -2.61 -0.50
N SER A 118 -23.88 -1.82 -1.50
CA SER A 118 -23.20 -1.78 -2.79
C SER A 118 -21.77 -1.25 -2.67
N SER A 119 -21.58 -0.14 -1.95
CA SER A 119 -20.26 0.45 -1.71
C SER A 119 -19.37 -0.48 -0.88
N LEU A 120 -19.90 -1.11 0.17
CA LEU A 120 -19.18 -2.10 0.98
C LEU A 120 -18.77 -3.33 0.17
N TYR A 121 -19.67 -3.84 -0.69
CA TYR A 121 -19.39 -4.97 -1.56
C TYR A 121 -18.25 -4.67 -2.54
N ILE A 122 -18.31 -3.53 -3.24
CA ILE A 122 -17.28 -3.12 -4.20
C ILE A 122 -15.93 -2.94 -3.49
N MET A 123 -15.91 -2.29 -2.32
CA MET A 123 -14.68 -2.07 -1.55
C MET A 123 -14.06 -3.38 -1.07
N THR A 124 -14.88 -4.31 -0.60
CA THR A 124 -14.41 -5.62 -0.14
C THR A 124 -13.89 -6.46 -1.30
N LEU A 125 -14.58 -6.42 -2.45
CA LEU A 125 -14.13 -7.10 -3.67
C LEU A 125 -12.79 -6.55 -4.16
N LEU A 126 -12.62 -5.23 -4.20
CA LEU A 126 -11.35 -4.59 -4.54
C LEU A 126 -10.24 -4.94 -3.55
N GLY A 127 -10.53 -4.92 -2.25
CA GLY A 127 -9.59 -5.32 -1.21
C GLY A 127 -9.13 -6.78 -1.38
N LEU A 128 -10.05 -7.67 -1.71
CA LEU A 128 -9.75 -9.08 -1.98
C LEU A 128 -8.87 -9.23 -3.23
N LEU A 129 -9.21 -8.55 -4.32
CA LEU A 129 -8.39 -8.56 -5.55
C LEU A 129 -6.97 -8.06 -5.29
N LEU A 130 -6.80 -7.00 -4.50
CA LEU A 130 -5.50 -6.47 -4.14
C LEU A 130 -4.72 -7.41 -3.21
N SER A 131 -5.40 -8.12 -2.31
CA SER A 131 -4.78 -9.17 -1.51
C SER A 131 -4.22 -10.27 -2.41
N ILE A 132 -4.99 -10.74 -3.39
CA ILE A 132 -4.53 -11.76 -4.34
C ILE A 132 -3.35 -11.24 -5.17
N ILE A 133 -3.40 -9.99 -5.64
CA ILE A 133 -2.28 -9.37 -6.38
C ILE A 133 -1.03 -9.30 -5.50
N SER A 134 -1.19 -8.97 -4.21
CA SER A 134 -0.10 -8.97 -3.25
C SER A 134 0.47 -10.38 -3.07
N ASP A 135 -0.37 -11.40 -2.88
CA ASP A 135 0.02 -12.82 -2.78
C ASP A 135 0.75 -13.33 -4.04
N LEU A 136 0.38 -12.85 -5.22
CA LEU A 136 1.11 -13.15 -6.46
C LEU A 136 2.46 -12.42 -6.52
N THR A 137 2.49 -11.16 -6.09
CA THR A 137 3.71 -10.36 -6.02
C THR A 137 4.71 -10.98 -5.04
N TYR A 138 4.21 -11.58 -3.96
CA TYR A 138 4.97 -12.40 -3.03
C TYR A 138 5.76 -13.51 -3.71
N MET A 139 5.04 -14.34 -4.47
CA MET A 139 5.62 -15.47 -5.19
C MET A 139 6.68 -15.02 -6.19
N TRP A 140 6.48 -13.88 -6.85
CA TRP A 140 7.46 -13.32 -7.78
C TRP A 140 8.71 -12.75 -7.10
N VAL A 141 8.56 -12.10 -5.94
CA VAL A 141 9.68 -11.49 -5.22
C VAL A 141 10.55 -12.54 -4.51
N ASP A 142 9.93 -13.57 -3.95
CA ASP A 142 10.66 -14.72 -3.39
C ASP A 142 10.01 -16.08 -3.72
N PRO A 143 10.45 -16.74 -4.80
CA PRO A 143 9.94 -18.06 -5.20
C PRO A 143 10.37 -19.21 -4.28
N ARG A 144 11.01 -18.92 -3.12
CA ARG A 144 11.33 -19.93 -2.09
C ARG A 144 10.24 -20.12 -1.05
N ILE A 145 9.24 -19.24 -1.03
CA ILE A 145 8.07 -19.37 -0.15
C ILE A 145 7.09 -20.32 -0.86
N ASP A 146 7.37 -21.62 -0.77
CA ASP A 146 6.44 -22.65 -1.16
C ASP A 146 5.34 -22.76 -0.10
N PHE A 147 4.08 -22.69 -0.53
CA PHE A 147 2.90 -22.93 0.32
C PHE A 147 2.80 -24.40 0.78
N GLU A 148 3.71 -25.27 0.36
CA GLU A 148 3.74 -26.70 0.71
C GLU A 148 4.29 -27.00 2.11
N ALA A 149 4.95 -26.04 2.78
CA ALA A 149 5.48 -26.24 4.14
C ALA A 149 4.57 -25.59 5.20
N ARG A 150 3.33 -26.06 5.30
CA ARG A 150 2.50 -25.89 6.50
C ARG A 150 1.98 -27.23 6.98
#